data_AF-A0A7G8VDA9-F1
#
_entry.id   AF-A0A7G8VDA9-F1
#
_cell.length_a   1.000
_cell.length_b   1.000
_cell.length_c   1.000
_cell.angle_alpha   90.00
_cell.angle_beta   90.00
_cell.angle_gamma   90.00
#
_symmetry.space_group_name_H-M   'P 1'
#
loop_
_entity.id
_entity.type
_entity.pdbx_description
1 polymer ?
#
loop_
_entity_poly.entity_id
_entity_poly.type
_entity_poly.pdbx_seq_one_letter_code
_entity_poly.pdbx_strand_id
1 'polypeptide(L)'
;MPDFRTPMLWALCLGLAAALLTAGVERTRGASARTDAAKARQELAEYRSTVAESGRLAERAQRTQEQTWRKRVDGVIKDGQQQIAAARADAVRAADAERRVRKQLDTFRAAVRAASAEAGPAGGSPPAEAALDLLANLLGGSGAALVELGKFADGAHIAGSICERYADAVEPAVTAATSPSP
;
A
#
# COMPACT_ATOMS: atom_id res chain seq x y z
N MET A 1 24.19 -93.94 -50.55
CA MET A 1 24.52 -92.49 -50.46
C MET A 1 23.61 -91.91 -49.39
N PRO A 2 24.11 -91.38 -48.27
CA PRO A 2 23.24 -90.77 -47.26
C PRO A 2 22.61 -89.49 -47.81
N ASP A 3 21.30 -89.34 -47.60
CA ASP A 3 20.50 -88.19 -48.03
C ASP A 3 20.89 -86.92 -47.25
N PHE A 4 21.69 -86.05 -47.87
CA PHE A 4 22.10 -84.76 -47.29
C PHE A 4 20.96 -83.71 -47.26
N ARG A 5 19.79 -84.03 -47.84
CA ARG A 5 18.65 -83.11 -47.96
C ARG A 5 17.88 -82.93 -46.65
N THR A 6 17.77 -83.97 -45.83
CA THR A 6 17.10 -83.90 -44.52
C THR A 6 17.82 -82.98 -43.52
N PRO A 7 19.14 -83.05 -43.31
CA PRO A 7 19.82 -82.12 -42.39
C PRO A 7 19.79 -80.67 -42.92
N MET A 8 19.83 -80.47 -44.25
CA MET A 8 19.74 -79.15 -44.86
C MET A 8 18.36 -78.51 -44.70
N LEU A 9 17.28 -79.30 -44.79
CA LEU A 9 15.90 -78.82 -44.53
C LEU A 9 15.69 -78.47 -43.06
N TRP A 10 16.21 -79.27 -42.12
CA TRP A 10 16.16 -78.95 -40.69
C TRP A 10 16.92 -77.67 -40.35
N ALA A 11 18.11 -77.47 -40.94
CA ALA A 11 18.88 -76.24 -40.76
C ALA A 11 18.14 -75.00 -41.31
N LEU A 12 17.46 -75.13 -42.46
CA LEU A 12 16.64 -74.06 -43.04
C LEU A 12 15.42 -73.71 -42.17
N CYS A 13 14.71 -74.73 -41.66
CA CYS A 13 13.57 -74.52 -40.76
C CYS A 13 14.00 -73.86 -39.45
N LEU A 14 15.12 -74.29 -38.86
CA LEU A 14 15.66 -73.67 -37.64
C LEU A 14 16.14 -72.23 -37.89
N GLY A 15 16.77 -71.95 -39.03
CA GLY A 15 17.17 -70.60 -39.42
C GLY A 15 15.97 -69.66 -39.61
N LEU A 16 14.91 -70.13 -40.27
CA LEU A 16 13.68 -69.36 -40.46
C LEU A 16 12.96 -69.09 -39.13
N ALA A 17 12.87 -70.10 -38.26
CA ALA A 17 12.30 -69.95 -36.93
C ALA A 17 13.08 -68.95 -36.08
N ALA A 18 14.41 -69.01 -36.11
CA ALA A 18 15.27 -68.03 -35.43
C ALA A 18 15.05 -66.61 -35.98
N ALA A 19 14.95 -66.44 -37.30
CA ALA A 19 14.72 -65.13 -37.93
C ALA A 19 13.34 -64.52 -37.59
N LEU A 20 12.29 -65.35 -37.48
CA LEU A 20 10.96 -64.88 -37.06
C LEU A 20 10.94 -64.48 -35.58
N LEU A 21 11.65 -65.22 -34.72
CA LEU A 21 11.77 -64.88 -33.30
C LEU A 21 12.53 -63.56 -33.09
N THR A 22 13.64 -63.35 -33.80
CA THR A 22 14.40 -62.08 -33.68
C THR A 22 13.62 -60.89 -34.24
N ALA A 23 12.93 -61.05 -35.38
CA ALA A 23 12.08 -59.99 -35.96
C ALA A 23 10.90 -59.62 -35.03
N GLY A 24 10.32 -60.60 -34.32
CA GLY A 24 9.30 -60.36 -33.31
C GLY A 24 9.82 -59.55 -32.11
N VAL A 25 11.02 -59.89 -31.63
CA VAL A 25 11.70 -59.17 -30.52
C VAL A 25 12.07 -57.74 -30.91
N GLU A 26 12.54 -57.51 -32.13
CA GLU A 26 12.87 -56.16 -32.61
C GLU A 26 11.61 -55.29 -32.75
N ARG A 27 10.50 -55.86 -33.21
CA ARG A 27 9.22 -55.14 -33.36
C ARG A 27 8.62 -54.74 -32.01
N THR A 28 8.71 -55.59 -30.99
CA THR A 28 8.23 -55.27 -29.64
C THR A 28 9.11 -54.23 -28.95
N ARG A 29 10.44 -54.30 -29.13
CA ARG A 29 11.39 -53.27 -28.67
C ARG A 29 11.14 -51.91 -29.32
N GLY A 30 10.86 -51.88 -30.62
CA GLY A 30 10.52 -50.64 -31.34
C GLY A 30 9.17 -50.07 -30.90
N ALA A 31 8.18 -50.92 -30.60
CA ALA A 31 6.89 -50.50 -30.06
C ALA A 31 7.03 -49.96 -28.63
N SER A 32 7.80 -50.63 -27.76
CA SER A 32 8.02 -50.19 -26.39
C SER A 32 8.78 -48.86 -26.32
N ALA A 33 9.79 -48.67 -27.17
CA ALA A 33 10.50 -47.40 -27.26
C ALA A 33 9.59 -46.22 -27.64
N ARG A 34 8.59 -46.45 -28.50
CA ARG A 34 7.59 -45.42 -28.86
C ARG A 34 6.63 -45.13 -27.71
N THR A 35 6.22 -46.15 -26.96
CA THR A 35 5.35 -45.95 -25.78
C THR A 35 6.09 -45.23 -24.65
N ASP A 36 7.37 -45.55 -24.44
CA ASP A 36 8.20 -44.90 -23.41
C ASP A 36 8.46 -43.44 -23.79
N ALA A 37 8.75 -43.16 -25.06
CA ALA A 37 8.86 -41.78 -25.56
C ALA A 37 7.54 -40.99 -25.44
N ALA A 38 6.40 -41.65 -25.66
CA ALA A 38 5.09 -41.01 -25.50
C ALA A 38 4.79 -40.71 -24.02
N LYS A 39 5.07 -41.65 -23.11
CA LYS A 39 4.93 -41.46 -21.66
C LYS A 39 5.84 -40.34 -21.16
N ALA A 40 7.11 -40.33 -21.55
CA ALA A 40 8.06 -39.28 -21.16
C ALA A 40 7.60 -37.88 -21.62
N ARG A 41 7.00 -37.77 -22.83
CA ARG A 41 6.42 -36.51 -23.30
C ARG A 41 5.19 -36.10 -22.50
N GLN A 42 4.34 -37.05 -22.13
CA GLN A 42 3.16 -36.80 -21.32
C GLN A 42 3.56 -36.34 -19.91
N GLU A 43 4.48 -37.04 -19.25
CA GLU A 43 5.01 -36.67 -17.93
C GLU A 43 5.66 -35.29 -17.95
N LEU A 44 6.43 -34.96 -19.01
CA LEU A 44 7.01 -33.63 -19.16
C LEU A 44 5.95 -32.54 -19.37
N ALA A 45 4.91 -32.83 -20.15
CA ALA A 45 3.80 -31.90 -20.37
C ALA A 45 3.01 -31.67 -19.08
N GLU A 46 2.72 -32.73 -18.33
CA GLU A 46 2.04 -32.68 -17.04
C GLU A 46 2.88 -31.89 -16.02
N TYR A 47 4.16 -32.22 -15.88
CA TYR A 47 5.09 -31.47 -15.03
C TYR A 47 5.13 -29.97 -15.37
N ARG A 48 5.25 -29.63 -16.66
CA ARG A 48 5.22 -28.22 -17.11
C ARG A 48 3.90 -27.54 -16.78
N SER A 49 2.78 -28.24 -16.90
CA SER A 49 1.46 -27.68 -16.57
C SER A 49 1.32 -27.41 -15.08
N THR A 50 1.76 -28.33 -14.22
CA THR A 50 1.75 -28.16 -12.76
C THR A 50 2.65 -27.02 -12.33
N VAL A 51 3.85 -26.90 -12.89
CA VAL A 51 4.78 -25.79 -12.61
C VAL A 51 4.20 -24.45 -13.09
N ALA A 52 3.56 -24.42 -14.26
CA ALA A 52 2.92 -23.21 -14.76
C ALA A 52 1.72 -22.78 -13.89
N GLU A 53 0.93 -23.74 -13.41
CA GLU A 53 -0.20 -23.47 -12.52
C GLU A 53 0.26 -22.98 -11.14
N SER A 54 1.27 -23.63 -10.55
CA SER A 54 1.84 -23.19 -9.28
C SER A 54 2.47 -21.79 -9.39
N GLY A 55 3.17 -21.50 -10.50
CA GLY A 55 3.69 -20.17 -10.80
C GLY A 55 2.58 -19.12 -10.91
N ARG A 56 1.49 -19.42 -11.62
CA ARG A 56 0.31 -18.54 -11.72
C ARG A 56 -0.35 -18.28 -10.37
N LEU A 57 -0.45 -19.29 -9.52
CA LEU A 57 -1.04 -19.15 -8.18
C LEU A 57 -0.15 -18.27 -7.29
N ALA A 58 1.16 -18.51 -7.31
CA ALA A 58 2.14 -17.71 -6.58
C ALA A 58 2.09 -16.23 -7.02
N GLU A 59 2.07 -15.95 -8.33
CA GLU A 59 1.94 -14.59 -8.84
C GLU A 59 0.63 -13.92 -8.42
N ARG A 60 -0.50 -14.65 -8.44
CA ARG A 60 -1.79 -14.11 -7.98
C ARG A 60 -1.77 -13.78 -6.50
N ALA A 61 -1.14 -14.64 -5.69
CA ALA A 61 -0.97 -14.39 -4.26
C ALA A 61 -0.14 -13.12 -4.02
N GLN A 62 1.00 -12.97 -4.71
CA GLN A 62 1.86 -11.78 -4.62
C GLN A 62 1.12 -10.51 -5.05
N ARG A 63 0.46 -10.52 -6.22
CA ARG A 63 -0.34 -9.38 -6.69
C ARG A 63 -1.47 -9.01 -5.72
N THR A 64 -2.10 -9.99 -5.07
CA THR A 64 -3.16 -9.73 -4.08
C THR A 64 -2.60 -9.05 -2.84
N GLN A 65 -1.43 -9.47 -2.37
CA GLN A 65 -0.73 -8.81 -1.27
C GLN A 65 -0.33 -7.38 -1.64
N GLU A 66 0.29 -7.18 -2.80
CA GLU A 66 0.66 -5.85 -3.31
C GLU A 66 -0.55 -4.92 -3.46
N GLN A 67 -1.67 -5.43 -3.97
CA GLN A 67 -2.90 -4.62 -4.07
C GLN A 67 -3.47 -4.27 -2.70
N THR A 68 -3.43 -5.20 -1.75
CA THR A 68 -3.90 -4.95 -0.38
C THR A 68 -3.04 -3.89 0.30
N TRP A 69 -1.72 -3.99 0.13
CA TRP A 69 -0.76 -3.00 0.57
C TRP A 69 -1.04 -1.62 -0.01
N ARG A 70 -1.10 -1.53 -1.33
CA ARG A 70 -1.35 -0.28 -2.05
C ARG A 70 -2.63 0.37 -1.58
N LYS A 71 -3.73 -0.38 -1.48
CA LYS A 71 -5.02 0.14 -0.99
C LYS A 71 -4.92 0.72 0.42
N ARG A 72 -4.15 0.09 1.32
CA ARG A 72 -3.95 0.60 2.69
C ARG A 72 -3.17 1.91 2.68
N VAL A 73 -2.03 1.94 1.98
CA VAL A 73 -1.20 3.15 1.86
C VAL A 73 -1.94 4.29 1.18
N ASP A 74 -2.64 4.03 0.08
CA ASP A 74 -3.45 5.01 -0.64
C ASP A 74 -4.55 5.58 0.27
N GLY A 75 -5.15 4.75 1.13
CA GLY A 75 -6.10 5.17 2.15
C GLY A 75 -5.48 6.16 3.14
N VAL A 76 -4.32 5.84 3.71
CA VAL A 76 -3.58 6.73 4.63
C VAL A 76 -3.25 8.06 3.97
N ILE A 77 -2.79 8.05 2.71
CA ILE A 77 -2.46 9.27 1.96
C ILE A 77 -3.72 10.12 1.78
N LYS A 78 -4.83 9.52 1.34
CA LYS A 78 -6.09 10.23 1.10
C LYS A 78 -6.63 10.85 2.40
N ASP A 79 -6.66 10.09 3.47
CA ASP A 79 -7.13 10.56 4.78
C ASP A 79 -6.22 11.67 5.32
N GLY A 80 -4.91 11.56 5.10
CA GLY A 80 -3.94 12.60 5.44
C GLY A 80 -4.20 13.90 4.66
N GLN A 81 -4.44 13.82 3.35
CA GLN A 81 -4.78 14.98 2.53
C GLN A 81 -6.07 15.66 2.99
N GLN A 82 -7.09 14.88 3.36
CA GLN A 82 -8.35 15.41 3.89
C GLN A 82 -8.15 16.16 5.22
N GLN A 83 -7.36 15.59 6.13
CA GLN A 83 -7.05 16.24 7.41
C GLN A 83 -6.25 17.53 7.22
N ILE A 84 -5.26 17.55 6.32
CA ILE A 84 -4.52 18.77 5.96
C ILE A 84 -5.48 19.84 5.42
N ALA A 85 -6.40 19.46 4.53
CA ALA A 85 -7.38 20.39 3.97
C ALA A 85 -8.31 20.96 5.05
N ALA A 86 -8.79 20.10 5.96
CA ALA A 86 -9.62 20.51 7.09
C ALA A 86 -8.87 21.48 8.01
N ALA A 87 -7.66 21.14 8.48
CA ALA A 87 -6.87 22.02 9.34
C ALA A 87 -6.55 23.37 8.69
N ARG A 88 -6.29 23.41 7.38
CA ARG A 88 -6.13 24.67 6.65
C ARG A 88 -7.40 25.51 6.67
N ALA A 89 -8.56 24.89 6.43
CA ALA A 89 -9.84 25.59 6.50
C ALA A 89 -10.12 26.10 7.92
N ASP A 90 -9.79 25.32 8.93
CA ASP A 90 -9.99 25.65 10.35
C ASP A 90 -9.09 26.81 10.77
N ALA A 91 -7.82 26.80 10.36
CA ALA A 91 -6.89 27.91 10.57
C ALA A 91 -7.37 29.22 9.92
N VAL A 92 -7.95 29.15 8.72
CA VAL A 92 -8.56 30.33 8.07
C VAL A 92 -9.75 30.84 8.89
N ARG A 93 -10.64 29.95 9.34
CA ARG A 93 -11.80 30.33 10.17
C ARG A 93 -11.38 30.94 11.51
N ALA A 94 -10.34 30.42 12.14
CA ALA A 94 -9.77 30.97 13.38
C ALA A 94 -9.19 32.37 13.15
N ALA A 95 -8.43 32.57 12.08
CA ALA A 95 -7.89 33.88 11.72
C ALA A 95 -8.99 34.90 11.37
N ASP A 96 -10.06 34.48 10.70
CA ASP A 96 -11.23 35.33 10.45
C ASP A 96 -11.96 35.71 11.73
N ALA A 97 -12.09 34.78 12.68
CA ALA A 97 -12.69 35.04 13.98
C ALA A 97 -11.87 36.06 14.79
N GLU A 98 -10.55 35.91 14.83
CA GLU A 98 -9.63 36.87 15.46
C GLU A 98 -9.79 38.28 14.88
N ARG A 99 -9.82 38.39 13.54
CA ARG A 99 -10.04 39.67 12.86
C ARG A 99 -11.37 40.32 13.22
N ARG A 100 -12.45 39.52 13.31
CA ARG A 100 -13.77 40.03 13.72
C ARG A 100 -13.75 40.58 15.15
N VAL A 101 -13.15 39.84 16.09
CA VAL A 101 -13.02 40.28 17.48
C VAL A 101 -12.21 41.58 17.56
N ARG A 102 -11.11 41.70 16.82
CA ARG A 102 -10.31 42.95 16.78
C ARG A 102 -11.11 44.13 16.24
N LYS A 103 -11.85 43.94 15.15
CA LYS A 103 -12.71 44.99 14.59
C LYS A 103 -13.77 45.46 15.59
N GLN A 104 -14.40 44.52 16.31
CA GLN A 104 -15.37 44.84 17.35
C GLN A 104 -14.71 45.62 18.51
N LEU A 105 -13.51 45.22 18.91
CA LEU A 105 -12.76 45.89 19.97
C LEU A 105 -12.33 47.30 19.57
N ASP A 106 -11.88 47.51 18.33
CA ASP A 106 -11.53 48.84 17.80
C ASP A 106 -12.77 49.76 17.74
N THR A 107 -13.92 49.20 17.33
CA THR A 107 -15.20 49.93 17.34
C THR A 107 -15.59 50.33 18.76
N PHE A 108 -15.45 49.42 19.72
CA PHE A 108 -15.73 49.69 21.13
C PHE A 108 -14.78 50.77 21.70
N ARG A 109 -13.49 50.70 21.40
CA ARG A 109 -12.50 51.72 21.79
C ARG A 109 -12.85 53.09 21.23
N ALA A 110 -13.26 53.17 19.96
CA ALA A 110 -13.68 54.42 19.35
C ALA A 110 -14.92 55.00 20.04
N ALA A 111 -15.91 54.17 20.38
CA ALA A 111 -17.11 54.61 21.09
C ALA A 111 -16.80 55.12 22.50
N VAL A 112 -15.91 54.45 23.24
CA VAL A 112 -15.48 54.90 24.58
C VAL A 112 -14.76 56.25 24.49
N ARG A 113 -13.84 56.42 23.53
CA ARG A 113 -13.14 57.71 23.33
C ARG A 113 -14.09 58.85 22.97
N ALA A 114 -15.08 58.60 22.12
CA ALA A 114 -16.08 59.60 21.77
C ALA A 114 -16.90 60.03 23.01
N ALA A 115 -17.34 59.07 23.82
CA ALA A 115 -18.08 59.36 25.06
C ALA A 115 -17.22 60.08 26.11
N SER A 116 -15.94 59.72 26.23
CA SER A 116 -14.99 60.38 27.14
C SER A 116 -14.64 61.81 26.69
N ALA A 117 -14.67 62.11 25.39
CA ALA A 117 -14.47 63.47 24.88
C ALA A 117 -15.67 64.40 25.17
N GLU A 118 -16.89 63.85 25.26
CA GLU A 118 -18.10 64.60 25.61
C GLU A 118 -18.24 64.84 27.13
N ALA A 119 -17.67 63.96 27.96
CA ALA A 119 -17.61 64.13 29.40
C ALA A 119 -16.46 65.08 29.79
N GLY A 120 -16.78 66.29 30.23
CA GLY A 120 -15.79 67.26 30.73
C GLY A 120 -14.89 66.69 31.84
N PRO A 121 -13.71 67.31 32.11
CA PRO A 121 -12.67 66.71 32.94
C PRO A 121 -13.15 66.46 34.37
N ALA A 122 -13.45 65.21 34.71
CA ALA A 122 -13.68 64.77 36.07
C ALA A 122 -12.32 64.45 36.72
N GLY A 123 -11.88 65.28 37.66
CA GLY A 123 -10.63 65.07 38.38
C GLY A 123 -10.66 63.80 39.23
N GLY A 124 -9.65 62.93 39.08
CA GLY A 124 -9.26 61.98 40.12
C GLY A 124 -9.08 60.51 39.77
N SER A 125 -9.35 60.05 38.54
CA SER A 125 -9.14 58.64 38.15
C SER A 125 -8.28 58.49 36.90
N PRO A 126 -7.42 57.44 36.81
CA PRO A 126 -6.67 57.16 35.58
C PRO A 126 -7.63 56.92 34.41
N PRO A 127 -7.30 57.39 33.20
CA PRO A 127 -8.22 57.36 32.07
C PRO A 127 -8.57 55.91 31.70
N ALA A 128 -9.86 55.58 31.72
CA ALA A 128 -10.38 54.26 31.33
C ALA A 128 -9.90 53.81 29.94
N GLU A 129 -9.60 54.78 29.07
CA GLU A 129 -9.02 54.59 27.75
C GLU A 129 -7.66 53.88 27.77
N ALA A 130 -6.77 54.22 28.72
CA ALA A 130 -5.43 53.63 28.79
C ALA A 130 -5.48 52.15 29.20
N ALA A 131 -6.39 51.79 30.10
CA ALA A 131 -6.61 50.40 30.49
C ALA A 131 -7.23 49.59 29.34
N LEU A 132 -8.16 50.18 28.59
CA LEU A 132 -8.78 49.56 27.43
C LEU A 132 -7.78 49.35 26.29
N ASP A 133 -6.87 50.31 26.08
CA ASP A 133 -5.81 50.23 25.09
C ASP A 133 -4.79 49.12 25.41
N LEU A 134 -4.42 48.97 26.69
CA LEU A 134 -3.58 47.87 27.15
C LEU A 134 -4.24 46.52 26.91
N LEU A 135 -5.51 46.36 27.31
CA LEU A 135 -6.27 45.13 27.10
C LEU A 135 -6.36 44.77 25.61
N ALA A 136 -6.58 45.75 24.75
CA ALA A 136 -6.66 45.53 23.32
C ALA A 136 -5.32 45.11 22.70
N ASN A 137 -4.21 45.69 23.15
CA ASN A 137 -2.88 45.25 22.74
C ASN A 137 -2.57 43.83 23.22
N LEU A 138 -2.91 43.50 24.47
CA LEU A 138 -2.73 42.15 25.01
C LEU A 138 -3.58 41.12 24.24
N LEU A 139 -4.84 41.44 23.95
CA LEU A 139 -5.74 40.54 23.23
C LEU A 139 -5.31 40.36 21.77
N GLY A 140 -4.85 41.44 21.11
CA GLY A 140 -4.32 41.38 19.75
C GLY A 140 -3.01 40.58 19.65
N GLY A 141 -2.09 40.78 20.59
CA GLY A 141 -0.82 40.03 20.65
C GLY A 141 -1.02 38.56 20.97
N SER A 142 -1.81 38.26 22.00
CA SER A 142 -2.10 36.87 22.41
C SER A 142 -2.94 36.13 21.38
N GLY A 143 -3.94 36.78 20.77
CA GLY A 143 -4.76 36.20 19.71
C GLY A 143 -3.93 35.78 18.49
N ALA A 144 -3.06 36.67 18.00
CA ALA A 144 -2.18 36.34 16.87
C ALA A 144 -1.21 35.18 17.20
N ALA A 145 -0.63 35.19 18.40
CA ALA A 145 0.25 34.12 18.85
C ALA A 145 -0.48 32.76 18.96
N LEU A 146 -1.72 32.75 19.45
CA LEU A 146 -2.54 31.54 19.55
C LEU A 146 -2.92 30.98 18.18
N VAL A 147 -3.20 31.84 17.19
CA VAL A 147 -3.47 31.39 15.81
C VAL A 147 -2.25 30.71 15.20
N GLU A 148 -1.06 31.29 15.36
CA GLU A 148 0.17 30.68 14.84
C GLU A 148 0.53 29.38 15.58
N LEU A 149 0.36 29.35 16.91
CA LEU A 149 0.57 28.14 17.69
C LEU A 149 -0.41 27.02 17.28
N GLY A 150 -1.67 27.37 17.04
CA GLY A 150 -2.69 26.43 16.56
C GLY A 150 -2.29 25.81 15.22
N LYS A 151 -1.87 26.63 14.24
CA LYS A 151 -1.40 26.13 12.94
C LYS A 151 -0.24 25.15 13.08
N PHE A 152 0.74 25.47 13.93
CA PHE A 152 1.87 24.59 14.19
C PHE A 152 1.42 23.29 14.86
N ALA A 153 0.60 23.37 15.90
CA ALA A 153 0.11 22.22 16.65
C ALA A 153 -0.71 21.27 15.75
N ASP A 154 -1.62 21.81 14.95
CA ASP A 154 -2.41 21.04 13.99
C ASP A 154 -1.51 20.37 12.95
N GLY A 155 -0.52 21.10 12.41
CA GLY A 155 0.45 20.55 11.46
C GLY A 155 1.27 19.39 12.05
N ALA A 156 1.78 19.56 13.27
CA ALA A 156 2.54 18.55 13.97
C ALA A 156 1.68 17.32 14.30
N HIS A 157 0.46 17.53 14.78
CA HIS A 157 -0.48 16.46 15.10
C HIS A 157 -0.86 15.64 13.86
N ILE A 158 -1.19 16.32 12.75
CA ILE A 158 -1.51 15.66 11.48
C ILE A 158 -0.30 14.86 10.97
N ALA A 159 0.90 15.45 10.98
CA ALA A 159 2.11 14.74 10.57
C ALA A 159 2.36 13.48 11.42
N GLY A 160 2.27 13.60 12.75
CA GLY A 160 2.41 12.47 13.66
C GLY A 160 1.39 11.37 13.39
N SER A 161 0.11 11.74 13.29
CA SER A 161 -0.97 10.77 13.05
C SER A 161 -0.89 10.09 11.67
N ILE A 162 -0.32 10.75 10.65
CA ILE A 162 -0.05 10.14 9.34
C ILE A 162 1.12 9.17 9.46
N CYS A 163 2.18 9.53 10.17
CA CYS A 163 3.32 8.64 10.42
C CYS A 163 2.90 7.37 11.15
N GLU A 164 2.11 7.49 12.22
CA GLU A 164 1.57 6.34 12.98
C GLU A 164 0.70 5.45 12.07
N ARG A 165 -0.26 6.03 11.35
CA ARG A 165 -1.12 5.25 10.45
C ARG A 165 -0.36 4.62 9.29
N TYR A 166 0.68 5.29 8.79
CA TYR A 166 1.55 4.72 7.79
C TYR A 166 2.32 3.53 8.38
N ALA A 167 2.90 3.68 9.58
CA ALA A 167 3.56 2.60 10.31
C ALA A 167 2.62 1.38 10.47
N ASP A 168 1.39 1.59 10.94
CA ASP A 168 0.37 0.54 11.10
C ASP A 168 -0.06 -0.09 9.78
N ALA A 169 -0.11 0.71 8.71
CA ALA A 169 -0.38 0.20 7.37
C ALA A 169 0.77 -0.68 6.87
N VAL A 170 2.01 -0.43 7.35
CA VAL A 170 3.21 -1.12 6.90
C VAL A 170 3.66 -2.33 7.74
N GLU A 171 3.35 -2.34 9.03
CA GLU A 171 3.79 -3.34 10.01
C GLU A 171 3.33 -4.79 9.71
N PRO A 172 2.09 -5.08 9.28
CA PRO A 172 1.68 -6.45 8.97
C PRO A 172 2.41 -7.04 7.75
N ALA A 173 3.05 -6.22 6.91
CA ALA A 173 3.88 -6.71 5.79
C ALA A 173 5.33 -6.99 6.20
N VAL A 174 5.88 -6.23 7.16
CA VAL A 174 7.27 -6.42 7.64
C VAL A 174 7.42 -7.75 8.39
N THR A 175 6.43 -8.11 9.20
CA THR A 175 6.43 -9.40 9.94
C THR A 175 6.26 -10.60 9.02
N ALA A 176 5.50 -10.47 7.92
CA ALA A 176 5.36 -11.51 6.90
C ALA A 176 6.58 -11.64 5.97
N ALA A 177 7.34 -10.56 5.75
CA ALA A 177 8.57 -10.58 4.95
C ALA A 177 9.79 -11.14 5.72
N THR A 178 9.71 -11.20 7.06
CA THR A 178 10.82 -11.63 7.94
C THR A 178 10.70 -13.10 8.35
N SER A 179 9.59 -13.79 8.05
CA SER A 179 9.52 -15.23 8.26
C SER A 179 10.30 -15.97 7.15
N PRO A 180 11.31 -16.80 7.50
CA PRO A 180 11.94 -17.67 6.51
C PRO A 180 10.88 -18.61 5.94
N SER A 181 10.80 -18.68 4.61
CA SER A 181 9.99 -19.71 3.94
C SER A 181 10.47 -21.09 4.42
N PRO A 182 9.55 -22.03 4.75
CA PRO A 182 9.91 -23.37 5.21
C PRO A 182 10.61 -24.19 4.12
#